data_AF-A0A9W6MGZ8-F1
#
_entry.id   AF-A0A9W6MGZ8-F1
#
_cell.length_a   1.000
_cell.length_b   1.000
_cell.length_c   1.000
_cell.angle_alpha   90.00
_cell.angle_beta   90.00
_cell.angle_gamma   90.00
#
_symmetry.space_group_name_H-M   'P 1'
#
loop_
_entity.id
_entity.type
_entity.pdbx_description
1 polymer ?
#
loop_
_entity_poly.entity_id
_entity_poly.type
_entity_poly.pdbx_seq_one_letter_code
_entity_poly.pdbx_strand_id
1 'polypeptide(L)'
;MRFADIVIPETAATRAALEVATAYCSPALLNHSVRAYLWAAAYGAMNDIAFDAELLYVSSMLHDLGLVKEFDSHTVPFEEAGGHLAWVFGAAAGWPVERRVRASEVIVRHMWDKVDVAEDPEGHLLELSTGLDVSGRRPEAFPVELRAEVLERHPRLGLGEEFVACFRDQAERKPDSLAGRFVRTGFAERVAANVLDR
;
A
#
# COMPACT_ATOMS: atom_id res chain seq x y z
N MET A 1 17.86 -3.59 -12.31
CA MET A 1 17.16 -3.61 -11.03
C MET A 1 16.89 -5.05 -10.63
N ARG A 2 17.45 -5.46 -9.50
CA ARG A 2 17.22 -6.72 -8.78
C ARG A 2 16.73 -6.38 -7.38
N PHE A 3 16.20 -7.35 -6.64
CA PHE A 3 15.78 -7.13 -5.26
C PHE A 3 16.90 -6.52 -4.42
N ALA A 4 18.13 -7.02 -4.56
CA ALA A 4 19.29 -6.58 -3.77
C ALA A 4 19.66 -5.10 -4.01
N ASP A 5 19.17 -4.49 -5.08
CA ASP A 5 19.39 -3.07 -5.39
C ASP A 5 18.40 -2.15 -4.65
N ILE A 6 17.33 -2.71 -4.04
CA ILE A 6 16.30 -1.96 -3.33
C ILE A 6 16.80 -1.62 -1.92
N VAL A 7 16.88 -0.33 -1.63
CA VAL A 7 17.21 0.16 -0.28
C VAL A 7 15.97 0.04 0.61
N ILE A 8 16.13 -0.62 1.76
CA ILE A 8 15.12 -0.67 2.82
C ILE A 8 15.62 0.21 3.98
N PRO A 9 14.90 1.27 4.37
CA PRO A 9 15.34 2.16 5.45
C PRO A 9 15.29 1.45 6.80
N GLU A 10 16.38 1.52 7.56
CA GLU A 10 16.50 0.92 8.88
C GLU A 10 16.45 1.98 9.98
N THR A 11 15.25 2.48 10.30
CA THR A 11 15.04 3.49 11.34
C THR A 11 14.16 2.95 12.46
N ALA A 12 14.05 3.69 13.55
CA ALA A 12 13.13 3.31 14.63
C ALA A 12 11.67 3.30 14.15
N ALA A 13 11.29 4.26 13.30
CA ALA A 13 9.94 4.34 12.74
C ALA A 13 9.65 3.17 11.79
N THR A 14 10.58 2.77 10.93
CA THR A 14 10.34 1.67 9.98
C THR A 14 10.21 0.33 10.71
N ARG A 15 11.03 0.08 11.72
CA ARG A 15 10.89 -1.11 12.58
C ARG A 15 9.56 -1.15 13.33
N ALA A 16 9.15 -0.02 13.91
CA ALA A 16 7.88 0.06 14.62
C ALA A 16 6.67 -0.09 13.67
N ALA A 17 6.74 0.45 12.45
CA ALA A 17 5.67 0.29 11.46
C ALA A 17 5.54 -1.17 11.01
N LEU A 18 6.65 -1.85 10.79
CA LEU A 18 6.66 -3.28 10.48
C LEU A 18 6.12 -4.11 11.65
N GLU A 19 6.47 -3.78 12.89
CA GLU A 19 5.94 -4.43 14.09
C GLU A 19 4.41 -4.29 14.17
N VAL A 20 3.89 -3.08 13.98
CA VAL A 20 2.44 -2.82 13.95
C VAL A 20 1.76 -3.61 12.84
N ALA A 21 2.28 -3.55 11.61
CA ALA A 21 1.72 -4.33 10.50
C ALA A 21 1.75 -5.83 10.80
N THR A 22 2.82 -6.34 11.40
CA THR A 22 2.95 -7.75 11.79
C THR A 22 1.94 -8.15 12.86
N ALA A 23 1.62 -7.26 13.80
CA ALA A 23 0.70 -7.54 14.89
C ALA A 23 -0.77 -7.61 14.43
N TYR A 24 -1.14 -6.82 13.42
CA TYR A 24 -2.55 -6.62 13.04
C TYR A 24 -2.93 -7.18 11.67
N CYS A 25 -2.03 -7.17 10.69
CA CYS A 25 -2.34 -7.67 9.36
C CYS A 25 -2.38 -9.20 9.33
N SER A 26 -3.21 -9.74 8.44
CA SER A 26 -3.05 -11.14 8.02
C SER A 26 -1.68 -11.34 7.33
N PRO A 27 -1.19 -12.58 7.19
CA PRO A 27 0.03 -12.84 6.44
C PRO A 27 0.00 -12.31 4.99
N ALA A 28 -1.16 -12.34 4.32
CA ALA A 28 -1.28 -11.83 2.96
C ALA A 28 -1.20 -10.30 2.92
N LEU A 29 -1.91 -9.60 3.80
CA LEU A 29 -1.87 -8.13 3.92
C LEU A 29 -0.50 -7.62 4.38
N LEU A 30 0.17 -8.33 5.29
CA LEU A 30 1.54 -8.00 5.70
C LEU A 30 2.49 -8.10 4.52
N ASN A 31 2.47 -9.23 3.79
CA ASN A 31 3.32 -9.39 2.61
C ASN A 31 2.97 -8.38 1.52
N HIS A 32 1.70 -8.04 1.33
CA HIS A 32 1.26 -6.99 0.42
C HIS A 32 1.86 -5.63 0.79
N SER A 33 1.78 -5.24 2.06
CA SER A 33 2.33 -3.99 2.57
C SER A 33 3.85 -3.91 2.33
N VAL A 34 4.56 -5.02 2.54
CA VAL A 34 5.99 -5.11 2.22
C VAL A 34 6.25 -5.02 0.72
N ARG A 35 5.50 -5.76 -0.10
CA ARG A 35 5.61 -5.70 -1.57
C ARG A 35 5.31 -4.31 -2.11
N ALA A 36 4.31 -3.61 -1.58
CA ALA A 36 3.98 -2.23 -1.95
C ALA A 36 5.21 -1.32 -1.82
N TYR A 37 5.92 -1.37 -0.68
CA TYR A 37 7.18 -0.63 -0.53
C TYR A 37 8.23 -1.06 -1.57
N LEU A 38 8.42 -2.37 -1.76
CA LEU A 38 9.45 -2.88 -2.67
C LEU A 38 9.21 -2.45 -4.12
N TRP A 39 7.97 -2.54 -4.60
CA TRP A 39 7.60 -2.05 -5.93
C TRP A 39 7.77 -0.54 -6.03
N ALA A 40 7.31 0.21 -5.03
CA ALA A 40 7.42 1.66 -4.99
C ALA A 40 8.88 2.12 -5.05
N ALA A 41 9.74 1.57 -4.19
CA ALA A 41 11.16 1.91 -4.12
C ALA A 41 11.92 1.49 -5.39
N ALA A 42 11.64 0.30 -5.94
CA ALA A 42 12.23 -0.14 -7.19
C ALA A 42 11.84 0.77 -8.36
N TYR A 43 10.56 1.14 -8.47
CA TYR A 43 10.09 2.04 -9.51
C TYR A 43 10.72 3.42 -9.39
N GLY A 44 10.80 3.97 -8.18
CA GLY A 44 11.45 5.26 -7.93
C GLY A 44 12.92 5.24 -8.36
N ALA A 45 13.66 4.20 -7.99
CA ALA A 45 15.06 4.07 -8.36
C ALA A 45 15.29 3.84 -9.87
N MET A 46 14.40 3.13 -10.57
CA MET A 46 14.51 2.94 -12.03
C MET A 46 14.16 4.18 -12.85
N ASN A 47 13.42 5.12 -12.27
CA ASN A 47 12.90 6.30 -12.97
C ASN A 47 13.41 7.62 -12.39
N ASP A 48 14.48 7.57 -11.57
CA ASP A 48 15.10 8.74 -10.93
C ASP A 48 14.10 9.63 -10.17
N ILE A 49 13.09 9.03 -9.53
CA ILE A 49 12.11 9.74 -8.70
C ILE A 49 12.69 9.84 -7.29
N ALA A 50 12.95 11.06 -6.83
CA ALA A 50 13.34 11.31 -5.45
C ALA A 50 12.11 11.23 -4.52
N PHE A 51 12.26 10.53 -3.39
CA PHE A 51 11.21 10.39 -2.38
C PHE A 51 11.84 10.21 -0.98
N ASP A 52 11.06 10.50 0.07
CA ASP A 52 11.40 10.17 1.45
C ASP A 52 11.15 8.68 1.73
N ALA A 53 12.23 7.89 1.76
CA ALA A 53 12.14 6.44 1.90
C ALA A 53 11.53 5.98 3.23
N GLU A 54 11.81 6.68 4.34
CA GLU A 54 11.21 6.33 5.64
C GLU A 54 9.71 6.63 5.64
N LEU A 55 9.28 7.78 5.10
CA LEU A 55 7.87 8.13 4.98
C LEU A 55 7.14 7.10 4.11
N LEU A 56 7.67 6.79 2.92
CA LEU A 56 7.08 5.83 2.00
C LEU A 56 6.98 4.44 2.64
N TYR A 57 8.04 3.96 3.29
CA TYR A 57 8.03 2.67 3.97
C TYR A 57 6.95 2.59 5.05
N VAL A 58 6.90 3.59 5.94
CA VAL A 58 5.89 3.63 7.01
C VAL A 58 4.49 3.70 6.41
N SER A 59 4.25 4.56 5.41
CA SER A 59 2.96 4.62 4.73
C SER A 59 2.59 3.27 4.09
N SER A 60 3.52 2.57 3.43
CA SER A 60 3.28 1.24 2.87
C SER A 60 2.89 0.21 3.94
N MET A 61 3.53 0.22 5.12
CA MET A 61 3.18 -0.71 6.21
C MET A 61 1.78 -0.46 6.79
N LEU A 62 1.30 0.79 6.77
CA LEU A 62 0.10 1.20 7.49
C LEU A 62 -1.13 1.42 6.59
N HIS A 63 -0.95 1.49 5.27
CA HIS A 63 -2.00 1.97 4.36
C HIS A 63 -3.31 1.17 4.39
N ASP A 64 -3.21 -0.14 4.63
CA ASP A 64 -4.35 -1.06 4.68
C ASP A 64 -4.85 -1.35 6.09
N LEU A 65 -4.28 -0.73 7.13
CA LEU A 65 -4.77 -0.98 8.49
C LEU A 65 -6.25 -0.61 8.66
N GLY A 66 -6.78 0.31 7.85
CA GLY A 66 -8.22 0.58 7.85
C GLY A 66 -9.09 -0.59 7.40
N LEU A 67 -8.53 -1.65 6.81
CA LEU A 67 -9.25 -2.87 6.40
C LEU A 67 -9.31 -3.92 7.52
N VAL A 68 -8.45 -3.83 8.54
CA VAL A 68 -8.48 -4.79 9.65
C VAL A 68 -9.53 -4.39 10.69
N LYS A 69 -10.16 -5.38 11.32
CA LYS A 69 -11.35 -5.17 12.17
C LYS A 69 -11.14 -4.23 13.35
N GLU A 70 -9.91 -4.14 13.88
CA GLU A 70 -9.55 -3.29 15.01
C GLU A 70 -9.59 -1.79 14.65
N PHE A 71 -9.49 -1.49 13.35
CA PHE A 71 -9.24 -0.16 12.81
C PHE A 71 -10.25 0.25 11.73
N ASP A 72 -11.08 -0.67 11.25
CA ASP A 72 -12.16 -0.39 10.31
C ASP A 72 -13.23 0.49 10.94
N SER A 73 -13.25 1.75 10.52
CA SER A 73 -14.30 2.69 10.91
C SER A 73 -15.62 2.32 10.23
N HIS A 74 -16.72 2.38 10.98
CA HIS A 74 -18.03 2.13 10.41
C HIS A 74 -18.45 3.18 9.35
N THR A 75 -17.99 4.42 9.50
CA THR A 75 -18.49 5.56 8.72
C THR A 75 -17.44 6.24 7.84
N VAL A 76 -16.15 5.91 8.04
CA VAL A 76 -15.03 6.53 7.32
C VAL A 76 -14.42 5.50 6.36
N PRO A 77 -14.12 5.87 5.10
CA PRO A 77 -13.39 5.01 4.16
C PRO A 77 -12.09 4.48 4.76
N PHE A 78 -11.69 3.27 4.38
CA PHE A 78 -10.55 2.61 5.02
C PHE A 78 -9.24 3.38 4.83
N GLU A 79 -9.07 4.03 3.68
CA GLU A 79 -7.89 4.83 3.36
C GLU A 79 -7.80 6.08 4.24
N GLU A 80 -8.94 6.68 4.61
CA GLU A 80 -9.00 7.80 5.54
C GLU A 80 -8.77 7.33 6.98
N ALA A 81 -9.36 6.21 7.39
CA ALA A 81 -9.13 5.60 8.70
C ALA A 81 -7.65 5.21 8.88
N GLY A 82 -7.04 4.59 7.86
CA GLY A 82 -5.60 4.31 7.81
C GLY A 82 -4.76 5.58 7.85
N GLY A 83 -5.20 6.64 7.17
CA GLY A 83 -4.56 7.95 7.24
C GLY A 83 -4.54 8.53 8.66
N HIS A 84 -5.65 8.46 9.39
CA HIS A 84 -5.71 8.87 10.79
C HIS A 84 -4.76 8.05 11.68
N LEU A 85 -4.68 6.74 11.46
CA LEU A 85 -3.75 5.88 12.18
C LEU A 85 -2.29 6.25 11.91
N ALA A 86 -1.93 6.52 10.65
CA ALA A 86 -0.58 6.95 10.31
C ALA A 86 -0.23 8.31 10.91
N TRP A 87 -1.19 9.22 11.04
CA TRP A 87 -0.97 10.49 11.74
C TRP A 87 -0.61 10.24 13.22
N VAL A 88 -1.38 9.38 13.91
CA VAL A 88 -1.13 9.00 15.31
C VAL A 88 0.19 8.27 15.46
N PHE A 89 0.50 7.35 14.54
CA PHE A 89 1.77 6.64 14.48
C PHE A 89 2.94 7.62 14.37
N GLY A 90 2.87 8.57 13.43
CA GLY A 90 3.91 9.59 13.25
C GLY A 90 4.06 10.49 14.50
N ALA A 91 2.99 10.73 15.24
CA ALA A 91 3.07 11.42 16.52
C ALA A 91 3.86 10.62 17.57
N ALA A 92 3.57 9.32 17.68
CA ALA A 92 4.29 8.41 18.57
C ALA A 92 5.76 8.22 18.15
N ALA A 93 6.04 8.24 16.85
CA ALA A 93 7.39 8.18 16.28
C ALA A 93 8.19 9.49 16.44
N GLY A 94 7.59 10.55 16.98
CA GLY A 94 8.26 11.83 17.22
C GLY A 94 8.42 12.69 15.96
N TRP A 95 7.70 12.41 14.88
CA TRP A 95 7.76 13.19 13.65
C TRP A 95 7.17 14.60 13.83
N PRO A 96 7.63 15.60 13.06
CA PRO A 96 6.97 16.90 13.00
C PRO A 96 5.56 16.77 12.39
N VAL A 97 4.65 17.68 12.73
CA VAL A 97 3.22 17.61 12.36
C VAL A 97 3.05 17.50 10.84
N GLU A 98 3.85 18.24 10.08
CA GLU A 98 3.85 18.27 8.62
C GLU A 98 4.09 16.87 8.04
N ARG A 99 5.04 16.12 8.59
CA ARG A 99 5.34 14.75 8.15
C ARG A 99 4.23 13.76 8.51
N ARG A 100 3.52 13.98 9.61
CA ARG A 100 2.34 13.17 10.00
C ARG A 100 1.17 13.40 9.04
N VAL A 101 0.94 14.66 8.66
CA VAL A 101 -0.06 15.02 7.65
C VAL A 101 0.31 14.36 6.32
N ARG A 102 1.58 14.44 5.91
CA ARG A 102 2.06 13.77 4.70
C ARG A 102 1.84 12.26 4.73
N ALA A 103 2.10 11.57 5.84
CA ALA A 103 1.83 10.13 5.95
C ALA A 103 0.34 9.80 5.75
N SER A 104 -0.54 10.61 6.34
CA SER A 104 -1.98 10.49 6.15
C SER A 104 -2.40 10.74 4.70
N GLU A 105 -1.87 11.77 4.05
CA GLU A 105 -2.17 12.09 2.66
C GLU A 105 -1.69 11.02 1.68
N VAL A 106 -0.46 10.52 1.85
CA VAL A 106 0.11 9.46 1.02
C VAL A 106 -0.76 8.21 1.09
N ILE A 107 -1.21 7.84 2.30
CA ILE A 107 -2.14 6.73 2.47
C ILE A 107 -3.47 7.05 1.79
N VAL A 108 -4.13 8.18 2.04
CA VAL A 108 -5.42 8.46 1.36
C VAL A 108 -5.31 8.42 -0.17
N ARG A 109 -4.20 8.95 -0.71
CA ARG A 109 -3.96 9.04 -2.15
C ARG A 109 -3.62 7.70 -2.80
N HIS A 110 -3.24 6.67 -2.05
CA HIS A 110 -2.95 5.35 -2.63
C HIS A 110 -4.16 4.73 -3.35
N MET A 111 -5.39 5.14 -2.97
CA MET A 111 -6.65 4.68 -3.58
C MET A 111 -7.08 5.49 -4.80
N TRP A 112 -6.39 6.58 -5.13
CA TRP A 112 -6.78 7.46 -6.23
C TRP A 112 -6.52 6.81 -7.60
N ASP A 113 -7.26 7.25 -8.62
CA ASP A 113 -7.08 6.74 -9.99
C ASP A 113 -5.68 7.09 -10.56
N LYS A 114 -5.11 8.21 -10.10
CA LYS A 114 -3.77 8.70 -10.45
C LYS A 114 -3.32 9.75 -9.43
N VAL A 115 -2.04 9.74 -9.09
CA VAL A 115 -1.35 10.82 -8.37
C VAL A 115 -0.24 11.40 -9.27
N ASP A 116 -0.11 12.73 -9.31
CA ASP A 116 0.95 13.39 -10.06
C ASP A 116 2.27 13.30 -9.29
N VAL A 117 3.27 12.69 -9.93
CA VAL A 117 4.62 12.50 -9.37
C VAL A 117 5.33 13.83 -9.08
N ALA A 118 5.01 14.90 -9.83
CA ALA A 118 5.62 16.20 -9.63
C ALA A 118 5.11 16.91 -8.35
N GLU A 119 3.91 16.55 -7.90
CA GLU A 119 3.28 17.14 -6.71
C GLU A 119 3.46 16.26 -5.47
N ASP A 120 3.35 14.94 -5.63
CA ASP A 120 3.39 13.97 -4.55
C ASP A 120 4.11 12.68 -5.00
N PRO A 121 5.45 12.63 -4.92
CA PRO A 121 6.20 11.46 -5.34
C PRO A 121 5.89 10.23 -4.48
N GLU A 122 5.74 10.36 -3.16
CA GLU A 122 5.43 9.21 -2.30
C GLU A 122 4.03 8.64 -2.57
N GLY A 123 3.03 9.51 -2.74
CA GLY A 123 1.66 9.13 -3.09
C GLY A 123 1.58 8.49 -4.48
N HIS A 124 2.34 9.02 -5.45
CA HIS A 124 2.49 8.42 -6.78
C HIS A 124 3.07 7.01 -6.71
N LEU A 125 4.17 6.83 -5.98
CA LEU A 125 4.83 5.55 -5.86
C LEU A 125 3.95 4.53 -5.13
N LEU A 126 3.25 4.95 -4.07
CA LEU A 126 2.35 4.05 -3.34
C LEU A 126 1.13 3.65 -4.19
N GLU A 127 0.45 4.60 -4.84
CA GLU A 127 -0.67 4.32 -5.78
C GLU A 127 -0.28 3.34 -6.89
N LEU A 128 0.89 3.56 -7.49
CA LEU A 128 1.39 2.72 -8.57
C LEU A 128 1.68 1.31 -8.06
N SER A 129 2.35 1.20 -6.91
CA SER A 129 2.75 -0.07 -6.32
C SER A 129 1.58 -0.96 -5.90
N THR A 130 0.58 -0.39 -5.22
CA THR A 130 -0.63 -1.11 -4.79
C THR A 130 -1.51 -1.43 -6.00
N GLY A 131 -1.53 -0.54 -7.00
CA GLY A 131 -2.15 -0.79 -8.30
C GLY A 131 -1.63 -2.03 -9.02
N LEU A 132 -0.30 -2.21 -9.02
CA LEU A 132 0.33 -3.43 -9.51
C LEU A 132 -0.05 -4.63 -8.63
N ASP A 133 0.17 -4.53 -7.32
CA ASP A 133 0.09 -5.70 -6.45
C ASP A 133 -1.34 -6.23 -6.29
N VAL A 134 -2.36 -5.37 -6.31
CA VAL A 134 -3.77 -5.78 -6.17
C VAL A 134 -4.41 -6.09 -7.52
N SER A 135 -4.26 -5.21 -8.52
CA SER A 135 -4.99 -5.28 -9.79
C SER A 135 -4.13 -5.64 -11.01
N GLY A 136 -2.83 -5.90 -10.83
CA GLY A 136 -1.94 -6.23 -11.93
C GLY A 136 -1.74 -5.07 -12.91
N ARG A 137 -1.85 -3.81 -12.46
CA ARG A 137 -1.63 -2.63 -13.32
C ARG A 137 -0.14 -2.49 -13.67
N ARG A 138 0.16 -2.28 -14.95
CA ARG A 138 1.51 -1.97 -15.48
C ARG A 138 2.63 -2.96 -15.09
N PRO A 139 2.43 -4.28 -15.20
CA PRO A 139 3.46 -5.26 -14.84
C PRO A 139 4.74 -5.13 -15.70
N GLU A 140 4.62 -4.60 -16.91
CA GLU A 140 5.72 -4.30 -17.84
C GLU A 140 6.67 -3.22 -17.33
N ALA A 141 6.25 -2.40 -16.36
CA ALA A 141 7.12 -1.42 -15.72
C ALA A 141 8.19 -2.06 -14.80
N PHE A 142 8.08 -3.36 -14.53
CA PHE A 142 8.96 -4.09 -13.62
C PHE A 142 9.63 -5.28 -14.31
N PRO A 143 10.97 -5.42 -14.18
CA PRO A 143 11.70 -6.57 -14.69
C PRO A 143 11.09 -7.90 -14.20
N VAL A 144 11.08 -8.91 -15.06
CA VAL A 144 10.52 -10.24 -14.75
C VAL A 144 11.27 -10.86 -13.56
N GLU A 145 12.58 -10.72 -13.53
CA GLU A 145 13.46 -11.26 -12.50
C GLU A 145 13.19 -10.61 -11.14
N LEU A 146 12.99 -9.29 -11.12
CA LEU A 146 12.63 -8.58 -9.90
C LEU A 146 11.27 -9.05 -9.39
N ARG A 147 10.29 -9.22 -10.28
CA ARG A 147 8.96 -9.72 -9.91
C ARG A 147 9.04 -11.10 -9.26
N ALA A 148 9.81 -12.01 -9.85
CA ALA A 148 10.03 -13.35 -9.31
C ALA A 148 10.70 -13.32 -7.91
N GLU A 149 11.78 -12.54 -7.73
CA GLU A 149 12.50 -12.46 -6.46
C GLU A 149 11.64 -11.91 -5.30
N VAL A 150 10.84 -10.87 -5.57
CA VAL A 150 9.96 -10.28 -4.55
C VAL A 150 8.82 -11.24 -4.20
N LEU A 151 8.21 -11.91 -5.18
CA LEU A 151 7.13 -12.87 -4.94
C LEU A 151 7.61 -14.15 -4.24
N GLU A 152 8.85 -14.58 -4.48
CA GLU A 152 9.47 -15.69 -3.76
C GLU A 152 9.67 -15.36 -2.27
N ARG A 153 10.15 -14.15 -1.97
CA ARG A 153 10.44 -13.71 -0.59
C ARG A 153 9.20 -13.30 0.19
N HIS A 154 8.23 -12.71 -0.50
CA HIS A 154 6.97 -12.21 0.06
C HIS A 154 5.80 -12.77 -0.75
N PRO A 155 5.43 -14.05 -0.54
CA PRO A 155 4.38 -14.70 -1.30
C PRO A 155 3.01 -14.02 -1.11
N ARG A 156 2.14 -14.14 -2.12
CA ARG A 156 0.83 -13.47 -2.14
C ARG A 156 -0.20 -14.09 -1.20
N LEU A 157 -0.10 -15.39 -0.93
CA LEU A 157 -0.88 -16.07 0.12
C LEU A 157 -2.41 -15.86 0.03
N GLY A 158 -2.98 -15.85 -1.18
CA GLY A 158 -4.42 -15.66 -1.36
C GLY A 158 -4.90 -14.20 -1.29
N LEU A 159 -3.97 -13.23 -1.37
CA LEU A 159 -4.25 -11.79 -1.29
C LEU A 159 -5.50 -11.37 -2.08
N GLY A 160 -5.64 -11.85 -3.32
CA GLY A 160 -6.73 -11.42 -4.19
C GLY A 160 -8.11 -11.75 -3.62
N GLU A 161 -8.28 -12.94 -3.05
CA GLU A 161 -9.55 -13.34 -2.43
C GLU A 161 -9.84 -12.51 -1.19
N GLU A 162 -8.81 -12.28 -0.35
CA GLU A 162 -8.92 -11.46 0.86
C GLU A 162 -9.29 -10.00 0.52
N PHE A 163 -8.61 -9.37 -0.44
CA PHE A 163 -8.92 -8.00 -0.85
C PHE A 163 -10.32 -7.85 -1.43
N VAL A 164 -10.78 -8.82 -2.24
CA VAL A 164 -12.14 -8.80 -2.79
C VAL A 164 -13.17 -8.89 -1.67
N ALA A 165 -12.92 -9.71 -0.64
CA ALA A 165 -13.79 -9.78 0.53
C ALA A 165 -13.79 -8.45 1.29
N CYS A 166 -12.62 -7.91 1.63
CA CYS A 166 -12.48 -6.62 2.30
C CYS A 166 -13.19 -5.49 1.55
N PHE A 167 -13.03 -5.39 0.23
CA PHE A 167 -13.64 -4.32 -0.56
C PHE A 167 -15.15 -4.45 -0.67
N ARG A 168 -15.68 -5.68 -0.71
CA ARG A 168 -17.14 -5.91 -0.65
C ARG A 168 -17.71 -5.46 0.69
N ASP A 169 -17.04 -5.80 1.78
CA ASP A 169 -17.38 -5.36 3.13
C ASP A 169 -17.39 -3.82 3.25
N GLN A 170 -16.36 -3.16 2.73
CA GLN A 170 -16.29 -1.70 2.65
C GLN A 170 -17.43 -1.13 1.80
N ALA A 171 -17.73 -1.73 0.66
CA ALA A 171 -18.79 -1.29 -0.25
C ALA A 171 -20.19 -1.44 0.35
N GLU A 172 -20.43 -2.49 1.14
CA GLU A 172 -21.71 -2.71 1.82
C GLU A 172 -21.94 -1.66 2.91
N ARG A 173 -20.91 -1.41 3.76
CA ARG A 173 -21.00 -0.46 4.86
C ARG A 173 -20.96 0.99 4.39
N LYS A 174 -20.12 1.29 3.40
CA LYS A 174 -19.77 2.63 2.90
C LYS A 174 -19.88 2.67 1.38
N PRO A 175 -21.10 2.63 0.82
CA PRO A 175 -21.31 2.49 -0.63
C PRO A 175 -20.73 3.64 -1.46
N ASP A 176 -20.64 4.85 -0.91
CA ASP A 176 -20.10 6.01 -1.61
C ASP A 176 -18.57 6.14 -1.55
N SER A 177 -17.89 5.23 -0.85
CA SER A 177 -16.41 5.17 -0.79
C SER A 177 -15.77 4.77 -2.13
N LEU A 178 -14.46 4.99 -2.25
CA LEU A 178 -13.68 4.52 -3.42
C LEU A 178 -13.71 3.00 -3.54
N ALA A 179 -13.62 2.25 -2.44
CA ALA A 179 -13.82 0.81 -2.45
C ALA A 179 -15.20 0.43 -3.02
N GLY A 180 -16.26 1.13 -2.61
CA GLY A 180 -17.61 0.98 -3.18
C GLY A 180 -17.66 1.22 -4.69
N ARG A 181 -17.03 2.29 -5.17
CA ARG A 181 -16.90 2.58 -6.61
C ARG A 181 -16.13 1.47 -7.34
N PHE A 182 -15.02 0.97 -6.78
CA PHE A 182 -14.24 -0.09 -7.38
C PHE A 182 -15.01 -1.40 -7.49
N VAL A 183 -15.75 -1.80 -6.43
CA VAL A 183 -16.63 -2.98 -6.48
C VAL A 183 -17.66 -2.85 -7.61
N ARG A 184 -18.33 -1.70 -7.73
CA ARG A 184 -19.32 -1.46 -8.81
C ARG A 184 -18.73 -1.47 -10.22
N THR A 185 -17.43 -1.22 -10.35
CA THR A 185 -16.74 -1.10 -11.64
C THR A 185 -15.88 -2.31 -11.98
N GLY A 186 -16.14 -3.47 -11.35
CA GLY A 186 -15.50 -4.74 -11.69
C GLY A 186 -14.14 -4.97 -11.04
N PHE A 187 -14.01 -4.64 -9.75
CA PHE A 187 -12.78 -4.86 -8.98
C PHE A 187 -12.41 -6.35 -8.90
N ALA A 188 -13.38 -7.23 -8.64
CA ALA A 188 -13.12 -8.66 -8.47
C ALA A 188 -12.53 -9.30 -9.73
N GLU A 189 -13.02 -8.92 -10.91
CA GLU A 189 -12.53 -9.38 -12.19
C GLU A 189 -11.10 -8.91 -12.46
N ARG A 190 -10.77 -7.66 -12.10
CA ARG A 190 -9.40 -7.14 -12.21
C ARG A 190 -8.43 -7.89 -11.29
N VAL A 191 -8.83 -8.13 -10.04
CA VAL A 191 -8.02 -8.86 -9.07
C VAL A 191 -7.80 -10.31 -9.52
N ALA A 192 -8.85 -11.00 -9.98
CA ALA A 192 -8.75 -12.37 -10.48
C ALA A 192 -7.86 -12.49 -11.75
N ALA A 193 -7.77 -11.42 -12.53
CA ALA A 193 -6.93 -11.36 -13.73
C ALA A 193 -5.46 -11.00 -13.45
N ASN A 194 -5.10 -10.75 -12.19
CA ASN A 194 -3.77 -10.26 -11.81
C ASN A 194 -2.66 -11.23 -12.26
N VAL A 195 -1.70 -10.70 -13.02
CA VAL A 195 -0.62 -11.50 -13.60
C VAL A 195 0.41 -11.97 -12.56
N LEU A 196 0.39 -11.41 -11.35
CA LEU A 196 1.29 -11.83 -10.27
C LEU A 196 0.83 -13.12 -9.56
N ASP A 197 -0.39 -13.59 -9.84
CA ASP A 197 -0.95 -14.85 -9.33
C ASP A 197 -0.72 -16.04 -10.28
N ARG A 198 0.06 -15.85 -11.36
CA ARG A 198 0.31 -16.84 -12.41
C ARG A 198 1.72 -17.41 -12.38
#